data_AF-A0A0F9DEX4-F1
#
_entry.id   AF-A0A0F9DEX4-F1
#
_cell.length_a   1.000
_cell.length_b   1.000
_cell.length_c   1.000
_cell.angle_alpha   90.00
_cell.angle_beta   90.00
_cell.angle_gamma   90.00
#
_symmetry.space_group_name_H-M   'P 1'
#
loop_
_entity.id
_entity.type
_entity.pdbx_description
1 polymer ?
#
loop_
_entity_poly.entity_id
_entity_poly.type
_entity_poly.pdbx_seq_one_letter_code
_entity_poly.pdbx_strand_id
1 'polypeptide(L)'
;MPVAFSLWIRRKLRFWPIRAYFLGEVGLFSDVADRSVTVRARTDCKTEEISYQQLNLLSETQLKACYPTLLQFLAEQMARRLLSTTRKMSDLVFLDVAGRVEAALNELALQPDAMKHADGMQIKVTRQEISRMVGCSREMAGRVLKQLQTDGVLWSHGKTLVLFDDTK
;
A
#
# COMPACT_ATOMS: atom_id res chain seq x y z
N MET A 1 7.46 28.12 12.48
CA MET A 1 8.90 28.39 12.47
C MET A 1 9.49 27.71 11.24
N PRO A 2 10.28 28.40 10.39
CA PRO A 2 10.75 27.84 9.14
C PRO A 2 11.95 26.94 9.44
N VAL A 3 11.84 25.65 9.16
CA VAL A 3 12.99 24.75 9.22
C VAL A 3 13.45 24.53 7.79
N ALA A 4 14.53 25.22 7.43
CA ALA A 4 15.26 25.01 6.20
C ALA A 4 15.83 23.57 6.21
N PHE A 5 15.51 22.77 5.20
CA PHE A 5 16.17 21.49 4.97
C PHE A 5 17.11 21.60 3.78
N SER A 6 18.39 21.50 4.10
CA SER A 6 19.52 21.54 3.18
C SER A 6 19.64 20.21 2.42
N LEU A 7 19.71 20.34 1.09
CA LEU A 7 20.13 19.34 0.13
C LEU A 7 21.46 18.67 0.54
N TRP A 8 21.48 17.35 0.70
CA TRP A 8 22.72 16.55 0.68
C TRP A 8 22.73 15.63 -0.54
N ILE A 9 23.04 16.20 -1.70
CA ILE A 9 23.55 15.43 -2.84
C ILE A 9 25.07 15.45 -2.73
N ARG A 10 25.64 14.46 -2.04
CA ARG A 10 27.07 14.15 -2.17
C ARG A 10 27.32 12.64 -2.27
N ARG A 11 27.71 12.26 -3.49
CA ARG A 11 28.56 11.15 -3.93
C ARG A 11 28.11 9.72 -3.57
N LYS A 12 27.96 8.93 -4.64
CA LYS A 12 27.50 7.54 -4.76
C LYS A 12 25.98 7.39 -4.65
N LEU A 13 25.34 7.28 -5.81
CA LEU A 13 24.20 6.39 -6.06
C LEU A 13 24.62 4.96 -5.67
N ARG A 14 24.77 4.70 -4.37
CA ARG A 14 24.94 3.36 -3.84
C ARG A 14 23.54 2.82 -3.67
N PHE A 15 23.04 2.23 -4.75
CA PHE A 15 22.10 1.11 -4.74
C PHE A 15 21.09 1.20 -3.60
N TRP A 16 19.99 1.92 -3.79
CA TRP A 16 18.91 1.97 -2.81
C TRP A 16 18.22 0.60 -2.80
N PRO A 17 18.48 -0.31 -1.84
CA PRO A 17 17.96 -1.67 -1.87
C PRO A 17 16.67 -1.77 -1.05
N ILE A 18 15.91 -0.67 -0.91
CA ILE A 18 14.70 -0.59 -0.10
C ILE A 18 13.58 -0.10 -0.99
N ARG A 19 12.48 -0.86 -1.07
CA ARG A 19 11.24 -0.51 -1.80
C ARG A 19 10.79 0.93 -1.49
N ALA A 20 11.23 1.91 -2.26
CA ALA A 20 10.81 3.29 -2.13
C ALA A 20 9.52 3.48 -2.93
N TYR A 21 8.48 4.00 -2.26
CA TYR A 21 7.22 4.35 -2.91
C TYR A 21 7.15 5.86 -3.06
N PHE A 22 6.85 6.33 -4.26
CA PHE A 22 6.53 7.74 -4.49
C PHE A 22 5.08 8.00 -4.14
N LEU A 23 4.83 9.17 -3.56
CA LEU A 23 3.50 9.63 -3.20
C LEU A 23 3.28 11.00 -3.82
N GLY A 24 2.06 11.25 -4.29
CA GLY A 24 1.69 12.52 -4.90
C GLY A 24 2.25 12.70 -6.32
N GLU A 25 2.78 11.66 -6.95
CA GLU A 25 3.44 11.70 -8.26
C GLU A 25 2.54 12.18 -9.40
N VAL A 26 1.22 12.02 -9.27
CA VAL A 26 0.26 12.43 -10.31
C VAL A 26 0.36 13.91 -10.62
N GLY A 27 0.62 14.75 -9.61
CA GLY A 27 0.75 16.20 -9.79
C GLY A 27 2.03 16.62 -10.50
N LEU A 28 2.95 15.69 -10.77
CA LEU A 28 4.11 15.94 -11.63
C LEU A 28 3.71 15.94 -13.12
N PHE A 29 2.69 15.16 -13.50
CA PHE A 29 2.30 14.92 -14.89
C PHE A 29 0.96 15.54 -15.30
N SER A 30 0.10 15.82 -14.32
CA SER A 30 -1.21 16.45 -14.53
C SER A 30 -1.37 17.60 -13.55
N ASP A 31 -2.10 18.62 -13.97
CA ASP A 31 -2.59 19.60 -13.02
C ASP A 31 -3.62 18.91 -12.11
N VAL A 32 -3.41 19.04 -10.80
CA VAL A 32 -4.27 18.44 -9.78
C VAL A 32 -4.57 19.55 -8.79
N ALA A 33 -5.72 20.21 -8.98
CA ALA A 33 -6.14 21.34 -8.15
C ALA A 33 -6.30 20.96 -6.67
N ASP A 34 -6.85 19.77 -6.41
CA ASP A 34 -7.08 19.25 -5.06
C ASP A 34 -6.61 17.80 -4.91
N ARG A 35 -5.96 17.49 -3.79
CA ARG A 35 -5.63 16.11 -3.44
C ARG A 35 -6.92 15.40 -3.01
N SER A 36 -7.32 14.38 -3.78
CA SER A 36 -8.53 13.59 -3.50
C SER A 36 -8.34 12.50 -2.44
N VAL A 37 -7.11 12.28 -1.96
CA VAL A 37 -6.76 11.18 -1.05
C VAL A 37 -5.83 11.65 0.06
N THR A 38 -6.08 11.18 1.28
CA THR A 38 -5.20 11.36 2.44
C THR A 38 -4.36 10.12 2.67
N VAL A 39 -3.04 10.29 2.82
CA VAL A 39 -2.12 9.23 3.19
C VAL A 39 -1.79 9.35 4.68
N ARG A 40 -1.93 8.26 5.43
CA ARG A 40 -1.61 8.21 6.85
C ARG A 40 -0.56 7.13 7.11
N ALA A 41 0.48 7.48 7.84
CA ALA A 41 1.48 6.53 8.29
C ALA A 41 0.84 5.54 9.31
N ARG A 42 1.02 4.23 9.08
CA ARG A 42 0.60 3.17 10.02
C ARG A 42 1.64 2.91 11.11
N THR A 43 2.91 3.19 10.80
CA THR A 43 4.07 3.04 11.68
C THR A 43 4.93 4.30 11.57
N ASP A 44 5.97 4.38 12.39
CA ASP A 44 6.99 5.40 12.21
C ASP A 44 7.63 5.24 10.82
N CYS A 45 7.65 6.32 10.06
CA CYS A 45 8.13 6.34 8.68
C CYS A 45 9.09 7.51 8.50
N LYS A 46 10.11 7.32 7.65
CA LYS A 46 10.96 8.40 7.16
C LYS A 46 10.53 8.77 5.74
N THR A 47 10.25 10.04 5.53
CA THR A 47 9.86 10.59 4.22
C THR A 47 10.81 11.69 3.82
N GLU A 48 11.08 11.80 2.53
CA GLU A 48 11.80 12.91 1.92
C GLU A 48 10.85 13.62 0.95
N GLU A 49 10.93 14.94 0.87
CA GLU A 49 10.05 15.76 0.04
C GLU A 49 10.86 16.56 -0.98
N ILE A 50 10.30 16.70 -2.17
CA ILE A 50 10.80 17.59 -3.22
C ILE A 50 9.62 18.23 -3.94
N SER A 51 9.67 19.55 -4.16
CA SER A 51 8.62 20.22 -4.92
C SER A 51 8.72 19.89 -6.41
N TYR A 52 7.61 19.94 -7.15
CA TYR A 52 7.63 19.68 -8.59
C TYR A 52 8.53 20.68 -9.34
N GLN A 53 8.53 21.95 -8.93
CA GLN A 53 9.40 22.98 -9.49
C GLN A 53 10.87 22.63 -9.31
N GLN A 54 11.25 22.19 -8.10
CA GLN A 54 12.62 21.76 -7.82
C GLN A 54 12.99 20.52 -8.63
N LEU A 55 12.10 19.53 -8.71
CA LEU A 55 12.35 18.30 -9.46
C LEU A 55 12.57 18.59 -10.96
N ASN A 56 11.76 19.48 -11.55
CA ASN A 56 11.90 19.92 -12.93
C ASN A 56 13.22 20.66 -13.16
N LEU A 57 13.60 21.58 -12.27
CA LEU A 57 14.89 22.27 -12.37
C LEU A 57 16.09 21.31 -12.27
N LEU A 58 16.00 20.34 -11.36
CA LEU A 58 17.06 19.34 -11.18
C LEU A 58 17.11 18.34 -12.35
N SER A 59 16.00 18.10 -13.03
CA SER A 59 15.91 17.21 -14.20
C SER A 59 16.84 17.64 -15.33
N GLU A 60 17.04 18.94 -15.50
CA GLU A 60 17.91 19.50 -16.55
C GLU A 60 19.38 19.59 -16.12
N THR A 61 19.66 19.48 -14.82
CA THR A 61 20.98 19.69 -14.23
C THR A 61 21.51 18.42 -13.56
N GLN A 62 21.32 18.30 -12.25
CA GLN A 62 21.95 17.26 -11.41
C GLN A 62 21.36 15.86 -11.63
N LEU A 63 20.08 15.77 -11.98
CA LEU A 63 19.38 14.51 -12.21
C LEU A 63 19.38 14.08 -13.67
N LYS A 64 19.89 14.90 -14.60
CA LYS A 64 19.78 14.68 -16.05
C LYS A 64 20.12 13.25 -16.50
N ALA A 65 21.19 12.68 -15.94
CA ALA A 65 21.63 11.32 -16.28
C ALA A 65 20.70 10.22 -15.76
N CYS A 66 20.03 10.42 -14.62
CA CYS A 66 19.16 9.42 -13.98
C CYS A 66 17.66 9.73 -14.08
N TYR A 67 17.29 10.89 -14.63
CA TYR A 67 15.91 11.33 -14.75
C TYR A 67 15.04 10.37 -15.58
N PRO A 68 15.50 9.82 -16.73
CA PRO A 68 14.72 8.82 -17.47
C PRO A 68 14.41 7.57 -16.62
N THR A 69 15.39 7.11 -15.83
CA THR A 69 15.22 5.97 -14.92
C THR A 69 14.23 6.30 -13.81
N LEU A 70 14.28 7.50 -13.24
CA LEU A 70 13.30 7.98 -12.26
C LEU A 70 11.88 7.97 -12.83
N LEU A 71 11.69 8.49 -14.04
CA LEU A 71 10.39 8.48 -14.72
C LEU A 71 9.89 7.06 -14.98
N GLN A 72 10.78 6.13 -15.37
CA GLN A 72 10.41 4.72 -15.55
C GLN A 72 9.93 4.09 -14.23
N PHE A 73 10.62 4.37 -13.11
CA PHE A 73 10.17 3.91 -11.80
C PHE A 73 8.81 4.50 -11.40
N LEU A 74 8.59 5.79 -11.63
CA LEU A 74 7.30 6.43 -11.38
C LEU A 74 6.18 5.81 -12.22
N ALA A 75 6.42 5.62 -13.52
CA ALA A 75 5.48 5.01 -14.44
C ALA A 75 5.13 3.57 -14.02
N GLU A 76 6.13 2.78 -13.61
CA GLU A 76 5.90 1.42 -13.12
C GLU A 76 5.01 1.40 -11.87
N GLN A 77 5.28 2.29 -10.91
CA GLN A 77 4.47 2.41 -9.69
C GLN A 77 3.02 2.82 -10.01
N MET A 78 2.83 3.79 -10.90
CA MET A 78 1.50 4.23 -11.34
C MET A 78 0.76 3.09 -12.07
N ALA A 79 1.42 2.38 -12.98
CA ALA A 79 0.83 1.25 -13.69
C ALA A 79 0.41 0.12 -12.75
N ARG A 80 1.26 -0.23 -11.78
CA ARG A 80 0.92 -1.22 -10.73
C ARG A 80 -0.29 -0.78 -9.91
N ARG A 81 -0.37 0.49 -9.51
CA ARG A 81 -1.51 1.07 -8.76
C ARG A 81 -2.80 1.06 -9.58
N LEU A 82 -2.71 1.39 -10.87
CA LEU A 82 -3.85 1.36 -11.79
C LEU A 82 -4.38 -0.07 -11.93
N LEU A 83 -3.52 -1.03 -12.24
CA LEU A 83 -3.89 -2.44 -12.36
C LEU A 83 -4.48 -3.01 -11.06
N SER A 84 -3.92 -2.66 -9.91
CA SER A 84 -4.48 -3.06 -8.61
C SER A 84 -5.87 -2.44 -8.37
N THR A 85 -6.05 -1.16 -8.70
CA THR A 85 -7.36 -0.49 -8.59
C THR A 85 -8.39 -1.13 -9.51
N THR A 86 -8.02 -1.47 -10.76
CA THR A 86 -8.91 -2.17 -11.70
C THR A 86 -9.31 -3.56 -11.19
N ARG A 87 -8.36 -4.33 -10.61
CA ARG A 87 -8.68 -5.61 -9.97
C ARG A 87 -9.64 -5.44 -8.80
N LYS A 88 -9.39 -4.47 -7.91
CA LYS A 88 -10.30 -4.17 -6.79
C LYS A 88 -11.68 -3.77 -7.27
N MET A 89 -11.78 -3.00 -8.34
CA MET A 89 -13.07 -2.66 -8.96
C MET A 89 -13.79 -3.90 -9.51
N SER A 90 -13.05 -4.83 -10.14
CA SER A 90 -13.58 -6.12 -10.57
C SER A 90 -14.12 -6.93 -9.39
N ASP A 91 -13.38 -6.99 -8.28
CA ASP A 91 -13.82 -7.69 -7.08
C ASP A 91 -15.13 -7.11 -6.52
N LEU A 92 -15.33 -5.79 -6.59
CA LEU A 92 -16.60 -5.16 -6.19
C LEU A 92 -17.79 -5.61 -7.06
N VAL A 93 -17.55 -5.99 -8.31
CA VAL A 93 -18.59 -6.38 -9.28
C VAL A 93 -18.89 -7.89 -9.21
N PHE A 94 -17.86 -8.72 -9.04
CA PHE A 94 -17.99 -10.17 -9.17
C PHE A 94 -17.97 -10.94 -7.86
N LEU A 95 -17.37 -10.39 -6.80
CA LEU A 95 -17.28 -11.05 -5.51
C LEU A 95 -18.32 -10.52 -4.55
N ASP A 96 -18.87 -11.42 -3.74
CA ASP A 96 -19.70 -11.04 -2.61
C ASP A 96 -18.84 -10.49 -1.46
N VAL A 97 -19.46 -10.10 -0.35
CA VAL A 97 -18.71 -9.50 0.76
C VAL A 97 -17.71 -10.50 1.37
N ALA A 98 -18.04 -11.79 1.41
CA ALA A 98 -17.15 -12.82 1.94
C ALA A 98 -15.89 -12.98 1.07
N GLY A 99 -16.07 -13.18 -0.23
CA GLY A 99 -14.94 -13.32 -1.17
C GLY A 99 -14.03 -12.11 -1.18
N ARG A 100 -14.57 -10.88 -1.08
CA ARG A 100 -13.73 -9.67 -0.97
C ARG A 100 -12.95 -9.59 0.34
N VAL A 101 -13.52 -10.07 1.45
CA VAL A 101 -12.80 -10.15 2.73
C VAL A 101 -11.67 -11.17 2.63
N GLU A 102 -11.93 -12.36 2.10
CA GLU A 102 -10.89 -13.38 1.88
C GLU A 102 -9.75 -12.85 1.00
N ALA A 103 -10.08 -12.23 -0.14
CA ALA A 103 -9.08 -11.62 -1.03
C ALA A 103 -8.23 -10.57 -0.29
N ALA A 104 -8.85 -9.70 0.52
CA ALA A 104 -8.13 -8.70 1.30
C ALA A 104 -7.24 -9.31 2.39
N LEU A 105 -7.69 -10.39 3.03
CA LEU A 105 -6.89 -11.10 4.04
C LEU A 105 -5.68 -11.80 3.40
N ASN A 106 -5.87 -12.40 2.23
CA ASN A 106 -4.78 -12.99 1.45
C ASN A 106 -3.78 -11.93 0.97
N GLU A 107 -4.24 -10.75 0.54
CA GLU A 107 -3.36 -9.61 0.24
C GLU A 107 -2.52 -9.21 1.46
N LEU A 108 -3.11 -9.19 2.67
CA LEU A 108 -2.39 -8.86 3.90
C LEU A 108 -1.36 -9.93 4.29
N ALA A 109 -1.64 -11.21 4.07
CA ALA A 109 -0.68 -12.28 4.38
C ALA A 109 0.59 -12.24 3.52
N LEU A 110 0.53 -11.60 2.35
CA LEU A 110 1.70 -11.39 1.49
C LEU A 110 2.53 -10.16 1.87
N GLN A 111 2.06 -9.34 2.82
CA GLN A 111 2.77 -8.14 3.23
C GLN A 111 3.93 -8.46 4.19
N PRO A 112 4.98 -7.61 4.24
CA PRO A 112 6.15 -7.85 5.09
C PRO A 112 5.86 -7.85 6.60
N ASP A 113 4.72 -7.30 7.02
CA ASP A 113 4.26 -7.27 8.42
C ASP A 113 3.53 -8.55 8.84
N ALA A 114 3.22 -9.45 7.90
CA ALA A 114 2.70 -10.77 8.18
C ALA A 114 3.79 -11.67 8.81
N MET A 115 3.41 -12.43 9.83
CA MET A 115 4.31 -13.31 10.58
C MET A 115 3.97 -14.77 10.27
N LYS A 116 4.99 -15.61 10.07
CA LYS A 116 4.78 -17.06 9.97
C LYS A 116 4.24 -17.61 11.31
N HIS A 117 3.24 -18.47 11.23
CA HIS A 117 2.62 -19.19 12.33
C HIS A 117 2.70 -20.69 12.05
N ALA A 118 2.58 -21.54 13.08
CA ALA A 118 2.63 -23.00 12.91
C ALA A 118 1.53 -23.51 11.95
N ASP A 119 0.36 -22.86 12.01
CA ASP A 119 -0.83 -23.23 11.22
C ASP A 119 -0.99 -22.42 9.92
N GLY A 120 -0.06 -21.51 9.59
CA GLY A 120 -0.13 -20.68 8.38
C GLY A 120 0.43 -19.28 8.58
N MET A 121 -0.32 -18.23 8.20
CA MET A 121 0.13 -16.84 8.26
C MET A 121 -0.66 -16.02 9.28
N GLN A 122 0.06 -15.41 10.23
CA GLN A 122 -0.51 -14.50 11.22
C GLN A 122 -0.44 -13.04 10.74
N ILE A 123 -1.58 -12.36 10.74
CA ILE A 123 -1.71 -10.94 10.41
C ILE A 123 -2.35 -10.16 11.56
N LYS A 124 -2.02 -8.87 11.66
CA LYS A 124 -2.61 -7.95 12.63
C LYS A 124 -3.46 -6.91 11.91
N VAL A 125 -4.77 -7.03 12.01
CA VAL A 125 -5.72 -6.12 11.38
C VAL A 125 -7.01 -5.99 12.20
N THR A 126 -7.53 -4.78 12.28
CA THR A 126 -8.80 -4.50 12.95
C THR A 126 -9.99 -4.69 12.00
N ARG A 127 -11.18 -4.96 12.56
CA ARG A 127 -12.43 -5.02 11.78
C ARG A 127 -12.72 -3.74 11.02
N GLN A 128 -12.31 -2.58 11.56
CA GLN A 128 -12.50 -1.28 10.89
C GLN A 128 -11.54 -1.09 9.71
N GLU A 129 -10.31 -1.61 9.81
CA GLU A 129 -9.39 -1.63 8.66
C GLU A 129 -9.93 -2.54 7.55
N ILE A 130 -10.39 -3.75 7.90
CA ILE A 130 -11.02 -4.68 6.93
C ILE A 130 -12.22 -4.02 6.25
N SER A 131 -13.10 -3.40 7.04
CA SER A 131 -14.30 -2.76 6.50
C SER A 131 -13.99 -1.63 5.52
N ARG A 132 -12.91 -0.87 5.78
CA ARG A 132 -12.42 0.19 4.87
C ARG A 132 -11.79 -0.37 3.60
N MET A 133 -11.02 -1.47 3.69
CA MET A 133 -10.39 -2.08 2.52
C MET A 133 -11.41 -2.72 1.57
N VAL A 134 -12.46 -3.32 2.11
CA VAL A 134 -13.48 -4.07 1.34
C VAL A 134 -14.68 -3.21 0.94
N GLY A 135 -14.91 -2.08 1.62
CA GLY A 135 -16.12 -1.27 1.40
C GLY A 135 -17.37 -1.93 1.99
N CYS A 136 -17.30 -2.31 3.27
CA CYS A 136 -18.46 -2.84 4.02
C CYS A 136 -18.54 -2.20 5.41
N SER A 137 -19.60 -2.52 6.16
CA SER A 137 -19.72 -2.08 7.56
C SER A 137 -18.81 -2.89 8.48
N ARG A 138 -18.43 -2.33 9.64
CA ARG A 138 -17.62 -3.03 10.65
C ARG A 138 -18.31 -4.29 11.17
N GLU A 139 -19.64 -4.23 11.30
CA GLU A 139 -20.49 -5.33 11.75
C GLU A 139 -20.54 -6.44 10.69
N MET A 140 -20.60 -6.08 9.40
CA MET A 140 -20.54 -7.04 8.31
C MET A 140 -19.18 -7.74 8.26
N ALA A 141 -18.07 -6.98 8.35
CA ALA A 141 -16.73 -7.56 8.44
C ALA A 141 -16.61 -8.53 9.64
N GLY A 142 -17.17 -8.18 10.79
CA GLY A 142 -17.20 -9.06 11.97
C GLY A 142 -17.98 -10.35 11.76
N ARG A 143 -19.13 -10.27 11.07
CA ARG A 143 -19.95 -11.46 10.72
C ARG A 143 -19.21 -12.39 9.76
N VAL A 144 -18.62 -11.84 8.70
CA VAL A 144 -17.84 -12.62 7.73
C VAL A 144 -16.65 -13.30 8.40
N LEU A 145 -15.88 -12.60 9.25
CA LEU A 145 -14.76 -13.22 9.98
C LEU A 145 -15.22 -14.39 10.87
N LYS A 146 -16.37 -14.26 11.52
CA LYS A 146 -16.94 -15.34 12.34
C LYS A 146 -17.36 -16.53 11.48
N GLN A 147 -17.92 -16.27 10.30
CA GLN A 147 -18.29 -17.29 9.33
C GLN A 147 -17.04 -18.06 8.85
N LEU A 148 -16.01 -17.35 8.36
CA LEU A 148 -14.74 -17.93 7.93
C LEU A 148 -14.06 -18.76 9.04
N GLN A 149 -14.18 -18.31 10.29
CA GLN A 149 -13.68 -19.09 11.42
C GLN A 149 -14.49 -20.36 11.70
N THR A 150 -15.80 -20.32 11.49
CA THR A 150 -16.68 -21.50 11.61
C THR A 150 -16.40 -22.50 10.49
N ASP A 151 -16.11 -21.99 9.29
CA ASP A 151 -15.78 -22.78 8.10
C ASP A 151 -14.34 -23.32 8.13
N GLY A 152 -13.57 -22.97 9.16
CA GLY A 152 -12.21 -23.48 9.35
C GLY A 152 -11.18 -22.89 8.39
N VAL A 153 -11.45 -21.70 7.84
CA VAL A 153 -10.53 -20.97 6.93
C VAL A 153 -9.49 -20.16 7.72
N LEU A 154 -9.89 -19.65 8.89
CA LEU A 154 -9.02 -18.83 9.73
C LEU A 154 -9.34 -18.97 11.22
N TRP A 155 -8.43 -18.49 12.05
CA TRP A 155 -8.69 -18.22 13.46
C TRP A 155 -8.61 -16.70 13.73
N SER A 156 -9.54 -16.18 14.54
CA SER A 156 -9.56 -14.76 14.89
C SER A 156 -9.67 -14.52 16.39
N HIS A 157 -8.80 -13.65 16.92
CA HIS A 157 -8.89 -13.16 18.30
C HIS A 157 -8.45 -11.70 18.41
N GLY A 158 -9.38 -10.82 18.78
CA GLY A 158 -9.13 -9.39 18.87
C GLY A 158 -8.75 -8.79 17.52
N LYS A 159 -7.48 -8.36 17.39
CA LYS A 159 -6.88 -7.83 16.15
C LYS A 159 -5.91 -8.80 15.48
N THR A 160 -5.71 -9.97 16.07
CA THR A 160 -4.80 -11.00 15.55
C THR A 160 -5.63 -12.03 14.81
N LEU A 161 -5.26 -12.32 13.56
CA LEU A 161 -5.86 -13.36 12.75
C LEU A 161 -4.75 -14.31 12.30
N VAL A 162 -5.07 -15.60 12.23
CA VAL A 162 -4.22 -16.63 11.62
C VAL A 162 -4.99 -17.20 10.45
N LEU A 163 -4.48 -17.00 9.23
CA LEU A 163 -4.99 -17.62 8.03
C LEU A 163 -4.33 -18.98 7.90
N PHE A 164 -5.13 -20.03 7.71
CA PHE A 164 -4.59 -21.37 7.54
C PHE A 164 -4.07 -21.54 6.11
N ASP A 165 -2.97 -22.29 5.96
CA ASP A 165 -2.51 -22.70 4.65
C ASP A 165 -3.51 -23.71 4.06
N ASP A 166 -3.67 -23.70 2.73
CA ASP A 166 -4.65 -24.49 1.96
C ASP A 166 -4.30 -26.01 1.91
N THR A 167 -3.80 -26.55 3.02
CA THR A 167 -3.40 -27.95 3.19
C THR A 167 -4.32 -28.65 4.18
N LYS A 168 -5.54 -28.93 3.74
CA LYS A 168 -6.29 -30.14 4.11
C LYS A 168 -7.15 -30.63 2.96
#